data_AF-A0A951J2R1-F1
#
_entry.id   AF-A0A951J2R1-F1
#
_cell.length_a   1.000
_cell.length_b   1.000
_cell.length_c   1.000
_cell.angle_alpha   90.00
_cell.angle_beta   90.00
_cell.angle_gamma   90.00
#
_symmetry.space_group_name_H-M   'P 1'
#
loop_
_entity.id
_entity.type
_entity.pdbx_description
1 polymer ?
#
loop_
_entity_poly.entity_id
_entity_poly.type
_entity_poly.pdbx_seq_one_letter_code
_entity_poly.pdbx_strand_id
1 'polypeptide(L)'
;MLEKYRKPTLYILIAIVAVASLFLIDRWVLPQKEIADQLIGYRKLTLKRHTKFGSSEMSIGYHYYTEKGHEFTIEADKKWISTTNIRLKQTLLFKNISSAETDKHDYSSKLISGINGVCLLFIQIIVISSIISIVVLIRKKNISKNQFQNILLFNGFMLFITLYLVSLYN
;
A
#
# COMPACT_ATOMS: atom_id res chain seq x y z
N MET A 1 24.76 11.58 23.38
CA MET A 1 23.36 11.42 22.92
C MET A 1 23.27 10.45 21.74
N LEU A 2 24.02 10.68 20.66
CA LEU A 2 23.99 9.86 19.44
C LEU A 2 24.32 8.38 19.67
N GLU A 3 25.39 8.07 20.41
CA GLU A 3 25.78 6.67 20.69
C GLU A 3 24.76 5.91 21.55
N LYS A 4 24.11 6.62 22.50
CA LYS A 4 23.07 6.04 23.37
C LYS A 4 21.86 5.55 22.56
N TYR A 5 21.45 6.32 21.55
CA TYR A 5 20.26 6.01 20.74
C TYR A 5 20.56 5.22 19.46
N ARG A 6 21.83 5.13 19.04
CA ARG A 6 22.22 4.40 17.83
C ARG A 6 21.78 2.94 17.82
N LYS A 7 22.04 2.19 18.90
CA LYS A 7 21.63 0.78 19.03
C LYS A 7 20.10 0.62 19.01
N PRO A 8 19.33 1.35 19.85
CA PRO A 8 17.87 1.35 19.76
C PRO A 8 17.33 1.66 18.36
N THR A 9 17.83 2.71 17.70
CA THR A 9 17.39 3.08 16.36
C THR A 9 17.67 1.97 15.35
N LEU A 10 18.82 1.30 15.45
CA LEU A 10 19.13 0.15 14.59
C LEU A 10 18.11 -0.98 14.76
N TYR A 11 17.81 -1.37 16.00
CA TYR A 11 16.83 -2.44 16.27
C TYR A 11 15.42 -2.07 15.77
N ILE A 12 15.00 -0.82 15.98
CA ILE A 12 13.71 -0.33 15.47
C ILE A 12 13.66 -0.40 13.95
N LEU A 13 14.70 0.05 13.24
CA LEU A 13 14.75 -0.02 11.78
C LEU A 13 14.74 -1.47 11.28
N ILE A 14 15.45 -2.39 11.95
CA ILE A 14 15.41 -3.82 11.61
C ILE A 14 13.99 -4.38 11.79
N ALA A 15 13.31 -4.03 12.89
CA ALA A 15 11.93 -4.44 13.12
C ALA A 15 10.98 -3.89 12.05
N ILE A 16 11.14 -2.61 11.66
CA ILE A 16 10.36 -1.99 10.57
C ILE A 16 10.58 -2.76 9.26
N VAL A 17 11.83 -3.04 8.89
CA VAL A 17 12.14 -3.81 7.68
C VAL A 17 11.54 -5.20 7.75
N ALA A 18 11.66 -5.89 8.88
CA ALA A 18 11.11 -7.24 9.04
C ALA A 18 9.60 -7.27 8.85
N VAL A 19 8.86 -6.38 9.53
CA VAL A 19 7.40 -6.30 9.41
C VAL A 19 6.97 -5.85 8.01
N ALA A 20 7.58 -4.82 7.46
CA ALA A 20 7.24 -4.34 6.12
C ALA A 20 7.54 -5.39 5.03
N SER A 21 8.61 -6.17 5.19
CA SER A 21 8.95 -7.26 4.29
C SER A 21 7.93 -8.39 4.31
N LEU A 22 7.23 -8.64 5.42
CA LEU A 22 6.18 -9.65 5.46
C LEU A 22 5.08 -9.35 4.44
N PHE A 23 4.68 -8.09 4.28
CA PHE A 23 3.70 -7.69 3.26
C PHE A 23 4.19 -7.95 1.83
N LEU A 24 5.47 -7.69 1.57
CA LEU A 24 6.07 -7.92 0.25
C LEU A 24 6.22 -9.42 -0.05
N ILE A 25 6.62 -10.20 0.95
CA ILE A 25 6.72 -11.67 0.87
C ILE A 25 5.33 -12.28 0.62
N ASP A 26 4.30 -11.86 1.38
CA ASP A 26 2.94 -12.34 1.18
C ASP A 26 2.40 -12.02 -0.22
N ARG A 27 2.77 -10.87 -0.76
CA ARG A 27 2.34 -10.45 -2.09
C ARG A 27 3.04 -11.19 -3.22
N TRP A 28 4.37 -11.34 -3.16
CA TRP A 28 5.18 -11.76 -4.31
C TRP A 28 5.83 -13.13 -4.19
N VAL A 29 6.00 -13.65 -2.98
CA VAL A 29 6.70 -14.92 -2.73
C VAL A 29 5.72 -16.04 -2.39
N LEU A 30 4.72 -15.75 -1.56
CA LEU A 30 3.73 -16.75 -1.15
C LEU A 30 2.70 -17.02 -2.25
N PRO A 31 2.15 -18.25 -2.31
CA PRO A 31 1.11 -18.59 -3.27
C PRO A 31 -0.16 -17.78 -3.00
N GLN A 32 -0.76 -17.28 -4.07
CA GLN A 32 -2.02 -16.54 -4.00
C GLN A 32 -3.20 -17.49 -4.23
N LYS A 33 -4.29 -17.30 -3.49
CA LYS A 33 -5.52 -18.06 -3.66
C LYS A 33 -6.36 -17.44 -4.76
N GLU A 34 -6.67 -18.22 -5.79
CA GLU A 34 -7.62 -17.80 -6.83
C GLU A 34 -9.06 -18.01 -6.37
N ILE A 35 -9.89 -17.00 -6.59
CA ILE A 35 -11.29 -16.96 -6.16
C ILE A 35 -12.14 -16.50 -7.35
N ALA A 36 -12.97 -17.40 -7.88
CA ALA A 36 -14.02 -17.04 -8.82
C ALA A 36 -15.23 -16.49 -8.03
N ASP A 37 -15.73 -15.33 -8.42
CA ASP A 37 -16.79 -14.60 -7.73
C ASP A 37 -17.66 -13.79 -8.71
N GLN A 38 -18.74 -13.20 -8.20
CA GLN A 38 -19.67 -12.38 -8.96
C GLN A 38 -19.83 -10.99 -8.35
N LEU A 39 -19.80 -9.96 -9.19
CA LEU A 39 -20.08 -8.57 -8.83
C LEU A 39 -21.58 -8.38 -8.61
N ILE A 40 -21.95 -7.98 -7.40
CA ILE A 40 -23.35 -7.69 -7.04
C ILE A 40 -23.65 -6.18 -7.10
N GLY A 41 -22.61 -5.35 -7.08
CA GLY A 41 -22.78 -3.92 -7.15
C GLY A 41 -21.46 -3.16 -7.18
N TYR A 42 -21.58 -1.86 -7.43
CA TYR A 42 -20.46 -0.94 -7.36
C TYR A 42 -20.92 0.42 -6.83
N ARG A 43 -19.99 1.15 -6.22
CA ARG A 43 -20.13 2.54 -5.81
C ARG A 43 -19.10 3.38 -6.54
N LYS A 44 -19.57 4.39 -7.28
CA LYS A 44 -18.70 5.37 -7.92
C LYS A 44 -18.09 6.28 -6.86
N LEU A 45 -16.76 6.37 -6.84
CA LEU A 45 -16.02 7.29 -5.98
C LEU A 45 -15.84 8.62 -6.74
N THR A 46 -16.33 9.71 -6.16
CA THR A 46 -16.23 11.05 -6.74
C THR A 46 -15.58 12.02 -5.75
N LEU A 47 -14.77 12.93 -6.27
CA LEU A 47 -14.15 14.01 -5.53
C LEU A 47 -14.81 15.32 -5.94
N LYS A 48 -15.47 15.98 -4.98
CA LYS A 48 -16.01 17.34 -5.16
C LYS A 48 -14.88 18.34 -4.97
N ARG A 49 -14.54 19.09 -6.01
CA ARG A 49 -13.62 20.22 -5.94
C ARG A 49 -14.41 21.50 -5.95
N HIS A 50 -14.39 22.20 -4.82
CA HIS A 50 -14.87 23.58 -4.75
C HIS A 50 -13.75 24.51 -5.20
N THR A 51 -13.98 25.20 -6.31
CA THR A 51 -13.08 26.25 -6.78
C THR A 51 -13.77 27.60 -6.66
N LYS A 52 -12.98 28.68 -6.71
CA LYS A 52 -13.50 30.06 -6.71
C LYS A 52 -14.51 30.32 -7.85
N PHE A 53 -14.51 29.48 -8.90
CA PHE A 53 -15.37 29.58 -10.09
C PHE A 53 -16.49 28.53 -10.16
N GLY A 54 -16.72 27.75 -9.09
CA GLY A 54 -17.79 26.75 -9.02
C GLY A 54 -17.33 25.39 -8.48
N SER A 55 -18.28 24.47 -8.34
CA SER A 55 -18.02 23.08 -7.93
C SER A 55 -17.87 22.17 -9.15
N SER A 56 -16.77 21.43 -9.24
CA SER A 56 -16.59 20.35 -10.21
C SER A 56 -16.52 19.00 -9.52
N GLU A 57 -17.07 17.96 -10.15
CA GLU A 57 -17.02 16.58 -9.68
C GLU A 57 -16.08 15.78 -10.58
N MET A 58 -15.09 15.11 -9.97
CA MET A 58 -14.15 14.24 -10.66
C MET A 58 -14.34 12.80 -10.19
N SER A 59 -14.54 11.86 -11.11
CA SER A 59 -14.54 10.43 -10.78
C SER A 59 -13.12 9.98 -10.47
N ILE A 60 -12.89 9.40 -9.29
CA ILE A 60 -11.57 8.91 -8.88
C ILE A 60 -11.48 7.38 -8.89
N GLY A 61 -12.61 6.67 -8.88
CA GLY A 61 -12.62 5.22 -8.98
C GLY A 61 -13.99 4.59 -8.85
N TYR A 62 -13.99 3.27 -8.81
CA TYR A 62 -15.16 2.45 -8.53
C TYR A 62 -14.79 1.46 -7.44
N HIS A 63 -15.62 1.40 -6.41
CA HIS A 63 -15.53 0.41 -5.36
C HIS A 63 -16.55 -0.69 -5.63
N TYR A 64 -16.12 -1.94 -5.65
CA TYR A 64 -16.91 -3.10 -6.05
C TYR A 64 -17.19 -4.01 -4.87
N TYR A 65 -18.38 -4.61 -4.89
CA TYR A 65 -18.84 -5.58 -3.92
C TYR A 65 -19.10 -6.90 -4.63
N THR A 66 -18.67 -8.01 -4.03
CA THR A 66 -18.91 -9.35 -4.56
C THR A 66 -19.91 -10.14 -3.73
N GLU A 67 -20.48 -11.19 -4.33
CA GLU A 67 -21.41 -12.10 -3.67
C GLU A 67 -20.77 -12.81 -2.47
N LYS A 68 -19.50 -13.23 -2.57
CA LYS A 68 -18.78 -13.87 -1.45
C LYS A 68 -18.26 -12.88 -0.40
N GLY A 69 -18.67 -11.61 -0.46
CA GLY A 69 -18.33 -10.58 0.53
C GLY A 69 -16.92 -10.02 0.39
N HIS A 70 -16.31 -10.10 -0.79
CA HIS A 70 -15.06 -9.41 -1.08
C HIS A 70 -15.33 -7.99 -1.57
N GLU A 71 -14.43 -7.09 -1.20
CA GLU A 71 -14.48 -5.69 -1.59
C GLU A 71 -13.13 -5.26 -2.16
N PHE A 72 -13.18 -4.48 -3.23
CA PHE A 72 -11.97 -3.91 -3.82
C PHE A 72 -12.30 -2.63 -4.60
N THR A 73 -11.29 -1.78 -4.73
CA THR A 73 -11.41 -0.50 -5.42
C THR A 73 -10.46 -0.46 -6.60
N ILE A 74 -10.98 -0.04 -7.75
CA ILE A 74 -10.21 0.19 -8.97
C ILE A 74 -10.23 1.69 -9.28
N GLU A 75 -9.07 2.21 -9.68
CA GLU A 75 -8.93 3.58 -10.19
C GLU A 75 -9.88 3.84 -11.37
N ALA A 76 -10.36 5.08 -11.50
CA ALA A 76 -11.28 5.43 -12.58
C ALA A 76 -10.62 5.26 -13.95
N ASP A 77 -11.12 4.30 -14.74
CA ASP A 77 -10.90 4.24 -16.18
C ASP A 77 -12.12 4.77 -16.93
N LYS A 78 -12.03 4.87 -18.27
CA LYS A 78 -13.12 5.31 -19.16
C LYS A 78 -14.42 4.52 -18.97
N LYS A 79 -14.36 3.28 -18.45
CA LYS A 79 -15.53 2.41 -18.20
C LYS A 79 -15.38 1.64 -16.90
N TRP A 80 -16.49 1.45 -16.18
CA TRP A 80 -16.60 0.53 -15.05
C TRP A 80 -16.58 -0.93 -15.54
N ILE A 81 -16.35 -1.87 -14.63
CA ILE A 81 -16.48 -3.30 -14.94
C ILE A 81 -17.97 -3.60 -15.16
N SER A 82 -18.33 -3.91 -16.40
CA SER A 82 -19.70 -4.23 -16.78
C SER A 82 -20.02 -5.72 -16.66
N THR A 83 -19.01 -6.58 -16.49
CA THR A 83 -19.17 -8.04 -16.43
C THR A 83 -19.42 -8.49 -15.00
N THR A 84 -20.38 -9.37 -14.80
CA THR A 84 -20.72 -9.92 -13.47
C THR A 84 -19.63 -10.84 -12.94
N ASN A 85 -19.08 -11.73 -13.77
CA ASN A 85 -18.07 -12.68 -13.32
C ASN A 85 -16.70 -12.02 -13.17
N ILE A 86 -16.06 -12.27 -12.03
CA ILE A 86 -14.72 -11.79 -11.73
C ILE A 86 -13.88 -12.88 -11.07
N ARG A 87 -12.59 -12.91 -11.41
CA ARG A 87 -11.57 -13.74 -10.78
C ARG A 87 -10.69 -12.83 -9.95
N LEU A 88 -10.64 -13.08 -8.66
CA LEU A 88 -9.79 -12.37 -7.72
C LEU A 88 -8.62 -13.26 -7.32
N LYS A 89 -7.46 -12.66 -7.08
CA LYS A 89 -6.37 -13.31 -6.35
C LYS A 89 -6.25 -12.68 -4.98
N GLN A 90 -6.13 -13.52 -3.97
CA GLN A 90 -6.02 -13.10 -2.59
C GLN A 90 -4.69 -13.59 -2.01
N THR A 91 -3.98 -12.71 -1.29
CA THR A 91 -2.75 -13.09 -0.59
C THR A 91 -3.04 -13.99 0.61
N LEU A 92 -2.09 -14.82 0.99
CA LEU A 92 -2.33 -15.89 1.95
C LEU A 92 -2.41 -15.40 3.39
N LEU A 93 -1.46 -14.57 3.81
CA LEU A 93 -1.32 -14.11 5.20
C LEU A 93 -2.29 -12.96 5.49
N PHE A 94 -2.27 -11.92 4.66
CA PHE A 94 -3.03 -10.70 4.89
C PHE A 94 -4.40 -10.69 4.21
N LYS A 95 -4.74 -11.74 3.45
CA LYS A 95 -6.03 -11.86 2.76
C LYS A 95 -6.34 -10.65 1.86
N ASN A 96 -5.31 -9.98 1.38
CA ASN A 96 -5.44 -8.79 0.55
C ASN A 96 -5.76 -9.19 -0.91
N ILE A 97 -6.70 -8.50 -1.56
CA ILE A 97 -6.95 -8.70 -3.00
C ILE A 97 -5.79 -8.12 -3.79
N SER A 98 -5.01 -8.96 -4.47
CA SER A 98 -3.80 -8.59 -5.21
C SER A 98 -4.00 -8.53 -6.73
N SER A 99 -5.02 -9.22 -7.25
CA SER A 99 -5.42 -9.18 -8.65
C SER A 99 -6.94 -9.24 -8.79
N ALA A 100 -7.44 -8.61 -9.84
CA ALA A 100 -8.85 -8.58 -10.21
C ALA A 100 -8.97 -8.66 -11.73
N GLU A 101 -9.51 -9.76 -12.22
CA GLU A 101 -9.52 -10.12 -13.63
C GLU A 101 -10.93 -10.55 -14.06
N THR A 102 -11.35 -10.13 -15.25
CA THR A 102 -12.52 -10.70 -15.93
C THR A 102 -12.03 -11.62 -17.03
N ASP A 103 -12.96 -12.31 -17.72
CA ASP A 103 -12.59 -13.15 -18.87
C ASP A 103 -11.92 -12.36 -20.01
N LYS A 104 -12.14 -11.04 -20.07
CA LYS A 104 -11.70 -10.18 -21.17
C LYS A 104 -10.62 -9.16 -20.80
N HIS A 105 -10.44 -8.88 -19.51
CA HIS A 105 -9.58 -7.78 -19.09
C HIS A 105 -9.00 -8.00 -17.69
N ASP A 106 -7.73 -7.66 -17.53
CA ASP A 106 -7.00 -7.64 -16.27
C ASP A 106 -7.00 -6.22 -15.69
N TYR A 107 -7.54 -6.07 -14.48
CA TYR A 107 -7.62 -4.80 -13.75
C TYR A 107 -6.63 -4.74 -12.58
N SER A 108 -5.75 -5.73 -12.42
CA SER A 108 -4.86 -5.85 -11.26
C SER A 108 -3.94 -4.66 -11.08
N SER A 109 -3.48 -4.05 -12.19
CA SER A 109 -2.64 -2.85 -12.16
C SER A 109 -3.39 -1.58 -11.73
N LYS A 110 -4.73 -1.61 -11.78
CA LYS A 110 -5.61 -0.49 -11.42
C LYS A 110 -6.18 -0.62 -10.00
N LEU A 111 -5.83 -1.68 -9.26
CA LEU A 111 -6.24 -1.85 -7.87
C LEU A 111 -5.61 -0.76 -7.00
N ILE A 112 -6.46 -0.05 -6.25
CA ILE A 112 -6.04 1.01 -5.32
C ILE A 112 -6.47 0.75 -3.87
N SER A 113 -7.24 -0.31 -3.61
CA SER A 113 -7.62 -0.74 -2.25
C SER A 113 -6.60 -1.66 -1.61
N GLY A 114 -6.65 -1.76 -0.28
CA GLY A 114 -5.79 -2.63 0.50
C GLY A 114 -4.31 -2.31 0.32
N ILE A 115 -3.46 -3.34 0.23
CA ILE A 115 -2.01 -3.21 0.09
C ILE A 115 -1.61 -3.05 -1.39
N ASN A 116 -2.37 -2.27 -2.16
CA ASN A 116 -2.10 -1.93 -3.56
C ASN A 116 -1.84 -0.42 -3.71
N GLY A 117 -1.57 0.01 -4.95
CA GLY A 117 -1.40 1.41 -5.31
C GLY A 117 -0.42 2.16 -4.40
N VAL A 118 -0.89 3.28 -3.82
CA VAL A 118 -0.07 4.14 -2.96
C VAL A 118 0.42 3.44 -1.69
N CYS A 119 -0.38 2.53 -1.11
CA CYS A 119 0.02 1.80 0.09
C CYS A 119 1.25 0.91 -0.18
N LEU A 120 1.22 0.15 -1.29
CA LEU A 120 2.36 -0.68 -1.70
C LEU A 120 3.62 0.15 -1.97
N LEU A 121 3.48 1.29 -2.65
CA LEU A 121 4.61 2.20 -2.92
C LEU A 121 5.26 2.68 -1.62
N PHE A 122 4.46 3.09 -0.64
CA PHE A 122 4.98 3.55 0.65
C PHE A 122 5.65 2.44 1.46
N ILE A 123 5.12 1.22 1.41
CA ILE A 123 5.77 0.03 1.99
C ILE A 123 7.13 -0.24 1.34
N GLN A 124 7.26 -0.10 0.02
CA GLN A 124 8.55 -0.26 -0.66
C GLN A 124 9.54 0.84 -0.25
N ILE A 125 9.09 2.10 -0.21
CA ILE A 125 9.96 3.23 0.17
C ILE A 125 10.46 3.08 1.61
N ILE A 126 9.61 2.67 2.56
CA ILE A 126 10.05 2.50 3.95
C ILE A 126 11.06 1.36 4.09
N VAL A 127 10.90 0.25 3.35
CA VAL A 127 11.88 -0.85 3.34
C VAL A 127 13.22 -0.35 2.80
N ILE A 128 13.23 0.27 1.62
CA ILE A 128 14.46 0.75 0.97
C ILE A 128 15.17 1.79 1.85
N SER A 129 14.43 2.79 2.34
CA SER A 129 15.02 3.85 3.18
C SER A 129 15.52 3.34 4.53
N SER A 130 14.82 2.37 5.14
CA SER A 130 15.27 1.73 6.38
C SER A 130 16.54 0.91 6.16
N ILE A 131 16.64 0.16 5.05
CA ILE A 131 17.85 -0.59 4.68
C ILE A 131 19.04 0.36 4.49
N ILE A 132 18.86 1.44 3.72
CA ILE A 132 19.92 2.46 3.53
C ILE A 132 20.34 3.02 4.89
N SER A 133 19.37 3.35 5.74
CA SER A 133 19.61 3.88 7.09
C SER A 133 20.40 2.90 7.96
N ILE A 134 20.04 1.62 7.96
CA ILE A 134 20.75 0.54 8.65
C ILE A 134 22.20 0.45 8.15
N VAL A 135 22.42 0.43 6.83
CA VAL A 135 23.77 0.35 6.24
C VAL A 135 24.62 1.54 6.67
N VAL A 136 24.06 2.75 6.67
CA VAL A 136 24.76 3.96 7.14
C VAL A 136 25.08 3.85 8.63
N LEU A 137 24.12 3.44 9.46
CA LEU A 137 24.29 3.26 10.91
C LEU A 137 25.30 2.17 11.27
N ILE A 138 25.52 1.16 10.42
CA ILE A 138 26.53 0.12 10.66
C ILE A 138 27.90 0.56 10.14
N ARG A 139 27.98 1.07 8.90
CA ARG A 139 29.28 1.31 8.23
C ARG A 139 29.98 2.60 8.67
N LYS A 140 29.25 3.66 9.02
CA LYS A 140 29.88 4.93 9.39
C LYS A 140 30.18 4.96 10.88
N LYS A 141 31.47 4.97 11.26
CA LYS A 141 31.89 5.10 12.67
C LYS A 141 31.41 6.43 13.26
N ASN A 142 31.65 7.54 12.56
CA ASN A 142 31.25 8.89 12.96
C ASN A 142 30.08 9.38 12.11
N ILE A 143 28.91 9.53 12.74
CA ILE A 143 27.69 10.06 12.11
C ILE A 143 27.41 11.42 12.73
N SER A 144 27.15 12.42 11.89
CA SER A 144 26.80 13.75 12.41
C SER A 144 25.42 13.74 13.07
N LYS A 145 25.19 14.67 13.99
CA LYS A 145 23.87 14.83 14.64
C LYS A 145 22.75 14.99 13.60
N ASN A 146 23.01 15.78 12.56
CA ASN A 146 22.05 16.05 11.49
C ASN A 146 21.74 14.78 10.67
N GLN A 147 22.76 13.97 10.34
CA GLN A 147 22.55 12.71 9.63
C GLN A 147 21.70 11.73 10.44
N PHE A 148 21.98 11.61 11.74
CA PHE A 148 21.20 10.74 12.62
C PHE A 148 19.75 11.22 12.78
N GLN A 149 19.54 12.53 12.93
CA GLN A 149 18.20 13.10 12.97
C GLN A 149 17.43 12.89 11.67
N ASN A 150 18.07 13.04 10.51
CA ASN A 150 17.44 12.79 9.22
C ASN A 150 17.01 11.33 9.07
N ILE A 151 17.84 10.37 9.50
CA ILE A 151 17.46 8.95 9.54
C ILE A 151 16.19 8.76 10.38
N LEU A 152 16.16 9.31 11.59
CA LEU A 152 15.06 9.11 12.51
C LEU A 152 13.77 9.78 12.02
N LEU A 153 13.86 11.05 11.60
CA LEU A 153 12.71 11.82 11.14
C LEU A 153 12.15 11.29 9.82
N PHE A 154 13.00 10.96 8.85
CA PHE A 154 12.53 10.45 7.56
C PHE A 154 11.84 9.10 7.72
N ASN A 155 12.47 8.12 8.37
CA ASN A 155 11.86 6.80 8.56
C ASN A 155 10.62 6.87 9.47
N GLY A 156 10.66 7.71 10.51
CA GLY A 156 9.50 7.93 11.38
C GLY A 156 8.31 8.55 10.63
N PHE A 157 8.56 9.55 9.79
CA PHE A 157 7.52 10.16 8.95
C PHE A 157 6.97 9.18 7.92
N MET A 158 7.84 8.42 7.25
CA MET A 158 7.42 7.38 6.31
C MET A 158 6.60 6.31 7.01
N LEU A 159 6.99 5.87 8.20
CA LEU A 159 6.22 4.92 9.00
C LEU A 159 4.83 5.46 9.33
N PHE A 160 4.76 6.71 9.79
CA PHE A 160 3.50 7.37 10.11
C PHE A 160 2.56 7.42 8.90
N ILE A 161 3.05 7.86 7.74
CA ILE A 161 2.22 7.91 6.51
C ILE A 161 1.80 6.50 6.10
N THR A 162 2.71 5.53 6.10
CA THR A 162 2.40 4.15 5.71
C THR A 162 1.30 3.58 6.61
N LEU A 163 1.40 3.74 7.94
CA LEU A 163 0.37 3.28 8.88
C LEU A 163 -0.97 3.98 8.65
N TYR A 164 -0.94 5.29 8.42
CA TYR A 164 -2.15 6.05 8.09
C TYR A 164 -2.82 5.54 6.80
N LEU A 165 -2.05 5.29 5.75
CA LEU A 165 -2.58 4.75 4.49
C LEU A 165 -3.11 3.32 4.68
N VAL A 166 -2.39 2.45 5.39
CA VAL A 166 -2.86 1.09 5.68
C VAL A 166 -4.20 1.12 6.41
N SER A 167 -4.36 2.01 7.40
CA SER A 167 -5.61 2.18 8.16
C SER A 167 -6.75 2.82 7.36
N LEU A 168 -6.43 3.57 6.29
CA LEU A 168 -7.44 4.22 5.47
C LEU A 168 -7.97 3.28 4.38
N TYR A 169 -7.12 2.38 3.89
CA TYR A 169 -7.40 1.51 2.74
C TYR A 169 -7.71 0.04 3.11
N ASN A 170 -7.63 -0.32 4.40
CA ASN A 170 -8.07 -1.59 4.98
C ASN A 170 -8.95 -1.31 6.19
#